data_AF-A0A380LLE2-F1
#
_entry.id   AF-A0A380LLE2-F1
#
_cell.length_a   1.000
_cell.length_b   1.000
_cell.length_c   1.000
_cell.angle_alpha   90.00
_cell.angle_beta   90.00
_cell.angle_gamma   90.00
#
_symmetry.space_group_name_H-M   'P 1'
#
loop_
_entity.id
_entity.type
_entity.pdbx_description
1 polymer ?
#
loop_
_entity_poly.entity_id
_entity_poly.type
_entity_poly.pdbx_seq_one_letter_code
_entity_poly.pdbx_strand_id
1 'polypeptide(L)' 'MYMDVISKDTIAENVQIKVKEIGLKVYCNQCHKESEIDRRHIECPYCHSMDLKRLSGKECMIESIKVE' A
#
# COMPACT_ATOMS: atom_id res chain seq x y z
N MET A 1 3.77 14.17 -11.17
CA MET A 1 3.24 13.64 -9.89
C MET A 1 2.81 14.83 -9.04
N TYR A 2 1.75 14.75 -8.22
CA TYR A 2 1.24 15.93 -7.47
C TYR A 2 2.32 16.60 -6.59
N MET A 3 3.29 15.80 -6.14
CA MET A 3 4.45 16.28 -5.39
C MET A 3 5.30 17.33 -6.13
N ASP A 4 5.43 17.22 -7.45
CA ASP A 4 6.23 18.16 -8.26
C ASP A 4 5.65 19.59 -8.22
N VAL A 5 4.32 19.69 -8.10
CA VAL A 5 3.60 20.97 -8.06
C VAL A 5 3.76 21.63 -6.69
N ILE A 6 3.64 20.86 -5.61
CA ILE A 6 3.71 21.40 -4.25
C ILE A 6 5.14 21.68 -3.79
N SER A 7 6.15 21.02 -4.39
CA SER A 7 7.56 21.23 -4.07
C SER A 7 8.17 22.44 -4.77
N LYS A 8 7.46 23.04 -5.72
CA LYS A 8 7.94 24.19 -6.50
C LYS A 8 8.26 25.38 -5.59
N ASP A 9 9.35 26.09 -5.88
CA ASP A 9 9.82 27.25 -5.11
C ASP A 9 10.16 26.90 -3.64
N THR A 10 10.53 25.64 -3.37
CA THR A 10 11.00 25.16 -2.06
C THR A 10 12.38 24.50 -2.16
N ILE A 11 13.02 24.22 -1.01
CA ILE A 11 14.29 23.46 -0.98
C ILE A 11 14.17 22.03 -1.53
N ALA A 12 12.94 21.53 -1.68
CA ALA A 12 12.65 20.20 -2.23
C ALA A 12 12.29 20.25 -3.72
N GLU A 13 12.49 21.38 -4.39
CA GLU A 13 12.26 21.48 -5.83
C GLU A 13 13.14 20.47 -6.59
N ASN A 14 12.55 19.78 -7.58
CA ASN A 14 13.19 18.69 -8.32
C ASN A 14 13.61 17.47 -7.47
N VAL A 15 12.98 17.24 -6.30
CA VAL A 15 13.24 16.05 -5.48
C VAL A 15 12.90 14.76 -6.22
N GLN A 16 13.73 13.73 -6.03
CA GLN A 16 13.42 12.38 -6.51
C GLN A 16 12.58 11.62 -5.49
N ILE A 17 11.38 11.21 -5.89
CA ILE A 17 10.48 10.41 -5.05
C ILE A 17 10.39 8.99 -5.59
N LYS A 18 10.67 8.02 -4.72
CA LYS A 18 10.55 6.59 -5.01
C LYS A 18 9.40 6.03 -4.18
N VAL A 19 8.38 5.51 -4.83
CA VAL A 19 7.21 4.91 -4.19
C VAL A 19 7.38 3.39 -4.19
N LYS A 20 7.24 2.78 -3.02
CA LYS A 20 7.13 1.33 -2.87
C LYS A 20 5.67 0.99 -2.64
N GLU A 21 5.05 0.30 -3.60
CA GLU A 21 3.68 -0.15 -3.45
C GLU A 21 3.63 -1.39 -2.55
N ILE A 22 2.74 -1.36 -1.56
CA ILE A 22 2.48 -2.48 -0.66
C ILE A 22 1.11 -3.06 -1.02
N GLY A 23 1.11 -4.30 -1.50
CA GLY A 23 -0.12 -5.02 -1.83
C GLY A 23 -1.02 -5.27 -0.61
N LEU A 24 -2.32 -5.42 -0.85
CA LEU A 24 -3.30 -5.74 0.19
C LEU A 24 -3.23 -7.23 0.51
N LYS A 25 -2.66 -7.56 1.68
CA LYS A 25 -2.68 -8.90 2.27
C LYS A 25 -3.80 -9.01 3.27
N VAL A 26 -4.44 -10.18 3.29
CA VAL A 26 -5.51 -10.53 4.22
C VAL A 26 -5.28 -11.92 4.81
N TYR A 27 -5.78 -12.12 6.02
CA TYR A 27 -5.92 -13.41 6.67
C TYR A 27 -7.41 -13.79 6.69
N CYS A 28 -7.76 -14.96 6.18
CA CYS A 28 -9.14 -15.45 6.25
C CYS A 28 -9.41 -16.15 7.57
N ASN A 29 -10.43 -15.70 8.31
CA ASN A 29 -10.78 -16.30 9.59
C ASN A 29 -11.53 -17.65 9.46
N GLN A 30 -12.00 -17.99 8.26
CA GLN A 30 -12.72 -19.26 8.00
C GLN A 30 -11.79 -20.40 7.60
N CYS A 31 -10.87 -20.15 6.65
CA CYS A 31 -9.93 -21.18 6.18
C CYS A 31 -8.51 -21.02 6.72
N HIS A 32 -8.27 -20.00 7.55
CA HIS A 32 -7.01 -19.73 8.24
C HIS A 32 -5.78 -19.56 7.33
N LYS A 33 -6.00 -19.05 6.11
CA LYS A 33 -4.94 -18.81 5.11
C LYS A 33 -4.72 -17.31 4.90
N GLU A 34 -3.48 -16.97 4.59
CA GLU A 34 -3.12 -15.65 4.08
C GLU A 34 -3.18 -15.62 2.55
N SER A 35 -3.62 -14.49 2.00
CA SER A 35 -3.66 -14.25 0.57
C SER A 35 -3.52 -12.76 0.26
N GLU A 36 -3.09 -12.46 -0.95
CA GLU A 36 -3.25 -11.13 -1.54
C GLU A 36 -4.60 -11.05 -2.24
N ILE A 37 -5.28 -9.92 -2.07
CA ILE A 37 -6.54 -9.60 -2.73
C ILE A 37 -6.47 -8.20 -3.32
N ASP A 38 -7.38 -7.86 -4.22
CA ASP A 38 -7.44 -6.53 -4.84
C ASP A 38 -8.86 -5.98 -4.85
N ARG A 39 -9.05 -4.79 -5.44
CA ARG A 39 -10.36 -4.13 -5.49
C ARG A 39 -11.40 -4.85 -6.34
N ARG A 40 -10.98 -5.77 -7.21
CA ARG A 40 -11.85 -6.57 -8.10
C ARG A 40 -12.20 -7.91 -7.44
N HIS A 41 -11.27 -8.51 -6.72
CA HIS A 41 -11.45 -9.78 -6.02
C HIS A 41 -11.29 -9.58 -4.52
N ILE A 42 -12.39 -9.26 -3.84
CA ILE A 42 -12.40 -8.88 -2.41
C ILE A 42 -12.67 -10.06 -1.47
N GLU A 43 -12.85 -11.27 -1.99
CA GLU A 43 -13.11 -12.50 -1.24
C GLU A 43 -11.84 -13.36 -1.08
N CYS A 44 -11.86 -14.30 -0.13
CA CYS A 44 -10.80 -15.27 0.02
C CYS A 44 -10.65 -16.14 -1.25
N PRO A 45 -9.49 -16.22 -1.90
CA PRO A 45 -9.32 -17.01 -3.12
C PRO A 45 -9.38 -18.53 -2.89
N TYR A 46 -9.38 -18.99 -1.63
CA TYR A 46 -9.38 -20.40 -1.29
C TYR A 46 -10.75 -20.95 -0.88
N CYS A 47 -11.59 -20.12 -0.27
CA CYS A 47 -12.89 -20.56 0.26
C CYS A 47 -14.04 -19.60 -0.05
N HIS A 48 -13.78 -18.50 -0.77
CA HIS A 48 -14.75 -17.47 -1.13
C HIS A 48 -15.43 -16.77 0.05
N SER A 49 -14.89 -16.92 1.27
CA SER A 49 -15.37 -16.20 2.44
C SER A 49 -14.98 -14.73 2.39
N MET A 50 -15.89 -13.89 2.89
CA MET A 50 -15.68 -12.45 3.11
C MET A 50 -15.18 -12.11 4.52
N ASP A 51 -15.07 -13.10 5.41
CA ASP A 51 -14.56 -12.94 6.77
C ASP A 51 -13.02 -12.89 6.74
N LEU A 52 -12.53 -11.70 6.37
CA LEU A 52 -11.13 -11.39 6.10
C LEU A 52 -10.62 -10.32 7.08
N LYS A 53 -9.46 -10.57 7.67
CA LYS A 53 -8.69 -9.61 8.46
C LYS A 53 -7.57 -9.02 7.60
N ARG A 54 -7.57 -7.69 7.41
CA ARG A 54 -6.49 -7.00 6.70
C ARG A 54 -5.16 -7.08 7.47
N LEU A 55 -4.09 -7.47 6.79
CA LEU A 55 -2.72 -7.54 7.30
C LEU A 55 -1.82 -6.41 6.79
N SER A 56 -2.04 -5.94 5.56
CA SER A 56 -1.31 -4.81 4.94
C SER A 56 -2.22 -3.98 4.04
N GLY A 57 -1.70 -2.96 3.37
CA GLY A 57 -2.43 -2.08 2.45
C GLY A 57 -3.03 -0.85 3.12
N LYS A 58 -2.53 -0.50 4.32
CA LYS A 58 -2.86 0.76 5.03
C LYS A 58 -1.63 1.66 5.20
N GLU A 59 -0.53 1.32 4.55
CA GLU A 59 0.74 2.02 4.64
C GLU A 59 0.74 3.25 3.74
N CYS A 60 1.04 4.40 4.33
CA CYS A 60 1.33 5.64 3.62
C CYS A 60 2.29 6.44 4.50
N MET A 61 3.55 6.01 4.52
CA MET A 61 4.57 6.51 5.44
C MET A 61 5.87 6.76 4.68
N ILE A 62 6.68 7.70 5.18
CA ILE A 62 8.01 7.98 4.64
C ILE A 62 8.99 6.97 5.25
N GLU A 63 9.61 6.16 4.42
CA GLU A 63 10.61 5.16 4.85
C GLU A 63 11.99 5.81 5.08
N SER A 64 12.39 6.74 4.21
CA SER A 64 13.67 7.47 4.34
C SER A 64 13.64 8.82 3.63
N ILE A 65 14.48 9.75 4.08
CA ILE A 65 14.75 11.05 3.45
C ILE A 65 16.26 11.21 3.38
N LYS A 66 16.78 11.55 2.19
CA LYS A 66 18.19 11.91 1.99
C LYS A 66 18.29 13.42 1.72
N VAL A 67 19.18 14.10 2.43
CA VAL A 67 19.49 15.53 2.30
C VAL A 67 21.01 15.66 2.13
N GLU A 68 21.46 16.64 1.34
CA GLU A 68 22.87 17.00 1.12
C GLU A 68 23.14 18.43 1.61
#